data_AF-A0A2A5PK12-F1
#
_entry.id   AF-A0A2A5PK12-F1
#
_cell.length_a   1.000
_cell.length_b   1.000
_cell.length_c   1.000
_cell.angle_alpha   90.00
_cell.angle_beta   90.00
_cell.angle_gamma   90.00
#
_symmetry.space_group_name_H-M   'P 1'
#
loop_
_entity.id
_entity.type
_entity.pdbx_description
1 polymer ?
#
loop_
_entity_poly.entity_id
_entity_poly.type
_entity_poly.pdbx_seq_one_letter_code
_entity_poly.pdbx_strand_id
1 'polypeptide(L)'
;MSKIVWGGMGVAVLAGAVTAGNLYADKSLREHYQQNLNPVPNVSVQYTDYDMGTLTGTAKWKMTIIADPCNAKEKLVFHGQDQIQRTWKGYQIDSKMNLEQGQGQFSEFFQQPLNVTTQVNWLGVSTTKLSIPAIEKKEAGLEAKFSPMQIEFQAKQSQGQHKIVNMSFDVPQLTVLDQFGHLQVNGMQFKTNQALNVQSLEPGYFQFSIAEMQRQDPKAVGSGKMKDFSWRMDTQLHERTVDIQSKFKIAELGLNNVPAMQDLQVNWDVKSLQRSKMQTFLDIVQKQNNSCLEAENFEKEVQQALLAVINEGFQFESKKNQLKLGTGSIRADLVGKVMPGHQTTVEGLAKMFPSLLEMQTDVSFNKQVVKTIMNNYMNAAGKSMSDQELEQILSAMQSNQQIQRDGDEFKLSMHYQYGEKKFLTGQ
;
A
#
# COMPACT_ATOMS: atom_id res chain seq x y z
N MET A 1 -8.41 -0.98 -10.43
CA MET A 1 -7.43 -1.35 -11.50
C MET A 1 -6.23 -2.23 -11.10
N SER A 2 -5.77 -2.39 -9.83
CA SER A 2 -4.56 -3.24 -9.56
C SER A 2 -4.83 -4.72 -9.22
N LYS A 3 -6.04 -5.10 -8.79
CA LYS A 3 -6.33 -6.49 -8.37
C LYS A 3 -6.62 -7.45 -9.52
N ILE A 4 -7.22 -6.96 -10.61
CA ILE A 4 -7.75 -7.80 -11.69
C ILE A 4 -6.63 -8.25 -12.65
N VAL A 5 -5.69 -7.37 -12.98
CA VAL A 5 -4.59 -7.69 -13.91
C VAL A 5 -3.54 -8.58 -13.22
N TRP A 6 -3.08 -8.20 -12.02
CA TRP A 6 -2.09 -8.97 -11.26
C TRP A 6 -2.69 -10.22 -10.60
N GLY A 7 -3.88 -10.13 -10.03
CA GLY A 7 -4.62 -11.29 -9.52
C GLY A 7 -5.02 -12.24 -10.65
N GLY A 8 -5.46 -11.73 -11.80
CA GLY A 8 -5.80 -12.53 -12.99
C GLY A 8 -4.62 -13.31 -13.56
N MET A 9 -3.43 -12.70 -13.66
CA MET A 9 -2.19 -13.40 -14.05
C MET A 9 -1.74 -14.44 -13.04
N GLY A 10 -1.91 -14.17 -11.74
CA GLY A 10 -1.76 -15.17 -10.70
C GLY A 10 -2.68 -16.36 -10.98
N VAL A 11 -3.96 -16.11 -11.31
CA VAL A 11 -4.97 -17.17 -11.41
C VAL A 11 -4.86 -18.07 -12.65
N ALA A 12 -4.33 -17.62 -13.79
CA ALA A 12 -4.08 -18.55 -14.90
C ALA A 12 -3.05 -19.64 -14.59
N VAL A 13 -2.11 -19.33 -13.70
CA VAL A 13 -1.10 -20.28 -13.20
C VAL A 13 -1.39 -20.74 -11.76
N LEU A 14 -2.52 -20.32 -11.18
CA LEU A 14 -3.13 -21.02 -10.05
C LEU A 14 -3.70 -22.32 -10.63
N ALA A 15 -2.79 -23.26 -10.87
CA ALA A 15 -3.08 -24.66 -10.90
C ALA A 15 -4.11 -24.97 -9.83
N GLY A 16 -5.19 -25.64 -10.23
CA GLY A 16 -6.27 -26.04 -9.37
C GLY A 16 -5.69 -26.54 -8.07
N ALA A 17 -6.05 -25.86 -6.97
CA ALA A 17 -5.58 -26.34 -5.70
C ALA A 17 -6.14 -27.75 -5.54
N VAL A 18 -5.21 -28.67 -5.44
CA VAL A 18 -5.46 -30.10 -5.38
C VAL A 18 -6.15 -30.36 -4.04
N THR A 19 -7.48 -30.44 -4.04
CA THR A 19 -8.26 -30.79 -2.84
C THR A 19 -8.50 -32.28 -2.80
N ALA A 20 -7.44 -32.98 -2.41
CA ALA A 20 -7.53 -34.17 -1.58
C ALA A 20 -6.11 -34.67 -1.40
N GLY A 21 -5.83 -35.28 -0.25
CA GLY A 21 -4.56 -35.95 -0.02
C GLY A 21 -4.17 -36.86 -1.20
N ASN A 22 -2.88 -37.20 -1.27
CA ASN A 22 -2.11 -37.91 -2.31
C ASN A 22 -2.87 -38.91 -3.23
N LEU A 23 -4.00 -39.50 -2.80
CA LEU A 23 -4.83 -40.46 -3.53
C LEU A 23 -5.71 -39.86 -4.65
N TYR A 24 -6.19 -38.62 -4.52
CA TYR A 24 -7.07 -38.00 -5.54
C TYR A 24 -6.43 -36.82 -6.25
N ALA A 25 -5.13 -36.61 -5.98
CA ALA A 25 -4.41 -35.46 -6.42
C ALA A 25 -4.31 -35.36 -7.95
N ASP A 26 -4.03 -36.49 -8.60
CA ASP A 26 -3.93 -36.56 -10.07
C ASP A 26 -5.30 -36.36 -10.73
N LYS A 27 -6.38 -36.86 -10.12
CA LYS A 27 -7.74 -36.68 -10.61
C LYS A 27 -8.16 -35.22 -10.55
N SER A 28 -7.92 -34.57 -9.41
CA SER A 28 -8.22 -33.14 -9.23
C SER A 28 -7.40 -32.26 -10.17
N LEU A 29 -6.12 -32.58 -10.37
CA LEU A 29 -5.26 -31.88 -11.35
C LEU A 29 -5.79 -32.05 -12.78
N ARG A 30 -6.16 -33.27 -13.18
CA ARG A 30 -6.75 -33.53 -14.50
C ARG A 30 -8.07 -32.81 -14.69
N GLU A 31 -8.95 -32.82 -13.70
CA GLU A 31 -10.24 -32.10 -13.76
C GLU A 31 -10.04 -30.61 -13.95
N HIS A 32 -9.05 -29.99 -13.27
CA HIS A 32 -8.70 -28.58 -13.46
C HIS A 32 -8.32 -28.26 -14.90
N TYR A 33 -7.39 -29.02 -15.48
CA TYR A 33 -6.92 -28.81 -16.87
C TYR A 33 -7.96 -29.19 -17.95
N GLN A 34 -9.10 -29.75 -17.56
CA GLN A 34 -10.21 -30.07 -18.48
C GLN A 34 -11.34 -29.03 -18.42
N GLN A 35 -11.29 -28.06 -17.51
CA GLN A 35 -12.32 -27.05 -17.33
C GLN A 35 -11.90 -25.70 -17.92
N ASN A 36 -12.85 -24.99 -18.53
CA ASN A 36 -12.70 -23.57 -18.78
C ASN A 36 -13.00 -22.83 -17.48
N LEU A 37 -12.07 -21.99 -17.03
CA LEU A 37 -12.17 -21.30 -15.75
C LEU A 37 -12.45 -19.81 -15.94
N ASN A 38 -13.37 -19.28 -15.15
CA ASN A 38 -13.60 -17.84 -15.02
C ASN A 38 -13.33 -17.45 -13.56
N PRO A 39 -12.05 -17.36 -13.16
CA PRO A 39 -11.69 -17.27 -11.74
C PRO A 39 -12.16 -16.00 -11.05
N VAL A 40 -12.22 -14.90 -11.80
CA VAL A 40 -12.74 -13.62 -11.37
C VAL A 40 -13.47 -12.98 -12.55
N PRO A 41 -14.37 -12.01 -12.33
CA PRO A 41 -14.92 -11.21 -13.42
C PRO A 41 -13.79 -10.68 -14.30
N ASN A 42 -14.01 -10.67 -15.62
CA ASN A 42 -13.08 -10.16 -16.63
C ASN A 42 -11.79 -10.98 -16.86
N VAL A 43 -11.71 -12.20 -16.29
CA VAL A 43 -10.62 -13.15 -16.57
C VAL A 43 -11.21 -14.49 -16.99
N SER A 44 -10.75 -15.03 -18.12
CA SER A 44 -11.11 -16.37 -18.59
C SER A 44 -9.86 -17.15 -18.96
N VAL A 45 -9.80 -18.42 -18.59
CA VAL A 45 -8.69 -19.33 -18.86
C VAL A 45 -9.24 -20.58 -19.55
N GLN A 46 -8.60 -20.95 -20.66
CA GLN A 46 -8.92 -22.14 -21.44
C GLN A 46 -7.68 -23.02 -21.51
N TYR A 47 -7.80 -24.27 -21.13
CA TYR A 47 -6.72 -25.25 -21.20
C TYR A 47 -6.90 -26.14 -22.43
N THR A 48 -5.78 -26.46 -23.09
CA THR A 48 -5.71 -27.37 -24.23
C THR A 48 -4.50 -28.27 -24.10
N ASP A 49 -4.49 -29.40 -24.82
CA ASP A 49 -3.34 -30.30 -24.91
C ASP A 49 -2.78 -30.75 -23.54
N TYR A 50 -3.65 -31.03 -22.56
CA TYR A 50 -3.24 -31.62 -21.28
C TYR A 50 -2.86 -33.09 -21.47
N ASP A 51 -1.59 -33.40 -21.21
CA ASP A 51 -1.04 -34.75 -21.24
C ASP A 51 -0.17 -35.00 -20.01
N MET A 52 -0.50 -36.03 -19.24
CA MET A 52 0.16 -36.33 -17.97
C MET A 52 0.62 -37.79 -17.95
N GLY A 53 1.93 -37.99 -17.85
CA GLY A 53 2.54 -39.28 -17.53
C GLY A 53 2.61 -39.53 -16.03
N THR A 54 3.37 -40.56 -15.61
CA THR A 54 3.44 -40.96 -14.20
C THR A 54 4.03 -39.90 -13.27
N LEU A 55 5.03 -39.15 -13.74
CA LEU A 55 5.76 -38.15 -12.92
C LEU A 55 5.81 -36.78 -13.57
N THR A 56 5.61 -36.68 -14.87
CA THR A 56 5.72 -35.42 -15.61
C THR A 56 4.59 -35.30 -16.62
N GLY A 57 4.17 -34.08 -16.89
CA GLY A 57 3.16 -33.78 -17.89
C GLY A 57 3.33 -32.38 -18.47
N THR A 58 2.49 -32.07 -19.45
CA THR A 58 2.43 -30.74 -20.04
C THR A 58 0.98 -30.32 -20.25
N ALA A 59 0.76 -29.01 -20.33
CA ALA A 59 -0.52 -28.44 -20.72
C ALA A 59 -0.26 -27.15 -21.49
N LYS A 60 -1.13 -26.79 -22.42
CA LYS A 60 -1.17 -25.45 -22.98
C LYS A 60 -2.39 -24.72 -22.46
N TRP A 61 -2.33 -23.42 -22.44
CA TRP A 61 -3.47 -22.61 -22.04
C TRP A 61 -3.47 -21.25 -22.70
N LYS A 62 -4.67 -20.69 -22.75
CA LYS A 62 -4.96 -19.35 -23.22
C LYS A 62 -5.71 -18.60 -22.14
N MET A 63 -5.15 -17.48 -21.69
CA MET A 63 -5.80 -16.59 -20.74
C MET A 63 -6.21 -15.31 -21.46
N THR A 64 -7.42 -14.82 -21.19
CA THR A 64 -7.87 -13.49 -21.59
C THR A 64 -8.18 -12.68 -20.34
N ILE A 65 -7.62 -11.47 -20.27
CA ILE A 65 -7.87 -10.48 -19.22
C ILE A 65 -8.46 -9.25 -19.88
N ILE A 66 -9.61 -8.80 -19.41
CA ILE A 66 -10.16 -7.48 -19.74
C ILE A 66 -9.75 -6.54 -18.60
N ALA A 67 -8.74 -5.70 -18.84
CA ALA A 67 -8.13 -4.89 -17.80
C ALA A 67 -9.05 -3.74 -17.36
N ASP A 68 -9.79 -3.16 -18.32
CA ASP A 68 -10.81 -2.16 -18.10
C ASP A 68 -12.19 -2.72 -18.51
N PRO A 69 -13.11 -3.01 -17.56
CA PRO A 69 -14.46 -3.44 -17.91
C PRO A 69 -15.23 -2.41 -18.75
N CYS A 70 -14.82 -1.14 -18.73
CA CYS A 70 -15.44 -0.05 -19.49
C CYS A 70 -14.88 0.13 -20.88
N ASN A 71 -13.73 -0.47 -21.15
CA ASN A 71 -13.20 -0.64 -22.48
C ASN A 71 -12.88 -2.10 -22.75
N ALA A 72 -13.93 -2.93 -22.90
CA ALA A 72 -13.80 -4.36 -23.15
C ALA A 72 -12.98 -4.72 -24.42
N LYS A 73 -12.68 -3.74 -25.28
CA LYS A 73 -11.79 -3.90 -26.44
C LYS A 73 -10.31 -3.96 -26.03
N GLU A 74 -9.92 -3.34 -24.91
CA GLU A 74 -8.58 -3.40 -24.32
C GLU A 74 -8.40 -4.69 -23.51
N LYS A 75 -8.32 -5.81 -24.24
CA LYS A 75 -8.02 -7.12 -23.67
C LYS A 75 -6.55 -7.49 -23.84
N LEU A 76 -6.02 -8.19 -22.85
CA LEU A 76 -4.74 -8.87 -22.89
C LEU A 76 -4.99 -10.36 -23.06
N VAL A 77 -4.39 -10.97 -24.07
CA VAL A 77 -4.49 -12.38 -24.38
C VAL A 77 -3.11 -12.99 -24.25
N PHE A 78 -2.98 -13.95 -23.35
CA PHE A 78 -1.75 -14.68 -23.10
C PHE A 78 -1.90 -16.11 -23.58
N HIS A 79 -0.83 -16.62 -24.15
CA HIS A 79 -0.67 -18.05 -24.42
C HIS A 79 0.46 -18.59 -23.55
N GLY A 80 0.20 -19.67 -22.84
CA GLY A 80 1.16 -20.31 -21.95
C GLY A 80 1.31 -21.80 -22.20
N GLN A 81 2.43 -22.34 -21.75
CA GLN A 81 2.70 -23.76 -21.71
C GLN A 81 3.27 -24.13 -20.35
N ASP A 82 2.64 -25.11 -19.71
CA ASP A 82 3.01 -25.66 -18.43
C ASP A 82 3.87 -26.92 -18.61
N GLN A 83 4.92 -27.03 -17.81
CA GLN A 83 5.64 -28.26 -17.52
C GLN A 83 5.31 -28.66 -16.09
N ILE A 84 4.67 -29.81 -15.93
CA ILE A 84 4.15 -30.30 -14.65
C ILE A 84 5.08 -31.42 -14.17
N GLN A 85 5.52 -31.35 -12.93
CA GLN A 85 6.31 -32.37 -12.28
C GLN A 85 5.69 -32.78 -10.94
N ARG A 86 5.42 -34.07 -10.76
CA ARG A 86 5.07 -34.65 -9.47
C ARG A 86 6.33 -34.81 -8.63
N THR A 87 6.28 -34.30 -7.41
CA THR A 87 7.36 -34.37 -6.42
C THR A 87 6.84 -35.03 -5.15
N TRP A 88 7.73 -35.36 -4.22
CA TRP A 88 7.32 -35.87 -2.91
C TRP A 88 6.57 -34.84 -2.05
N LYS A 89 6.66 -33.53 -2.36
CA LYS A 89 5.96 -32.46 -1.65
C LYS A 89 4.60 -32.08 -2.27
N GLY A 90 4.29 -32.59 -3.46
CA GLY A 90 3.14 -32.19 -4.28
C GLY A 90 3.55 -31.97 -5.73
N TYR A 91 3.00 -30.97 -6.41
CA TYR A 91 3.36 -30.65 -7.80
C TYR A 91 4.20 -29.38 -7.90
N GLN A 92 5.14 -29.38 -8.84
CA GLN A 92 5.79 -28.19 -9.35
C GLN A 92 5.34 -27.99 -10.79
N ILE A 93 4.96 -26.76 -11.12
CA ILE A 93 4.45 -26.38 -12.45
C ILE A 93 5.25 -25.18 -12.89
N ASP A 94 6.06 -25.37 -13.93
CA ASP A 94 6.85 -24.31 -14.54
C ASP A 94 6.18 -23.91 -15.86
N SER A 95 5.72 -22.66 -15.91
CA SER A 95 4.96 -22.09 -17.01
C SER A 95 5.76 -21.01 -17.71
N LYS A 96 5.73 -21.04 -19.05
CA LYS A 96 6.20 -19.93 -19.88
C LYS A 96 4.99 -19.34 -20.58
N MET A 97 4.78 -18.04 -20.44
CA MET A 97 3.68 -17.35 -21.10
C MET A 97 4.15 -16.15 -21.91
N ASN A 98 3.47 -15.91 -23.03
CA ASN A 98 3.71 -14.79 -23.92
C ASN A 98 2.42 -14.02 -24.13
N LEU A 99 2.52 -12.69 -24.27
CA LEU A 99 1.42 -11.87 -24.72
C LEU A 99 1.22 -12.10 -26.24
N GLU A 100 0.07 -12.67 -26.61
CA GLU A 100 -0.33 -12.91 -28.00
C GLU A 100 -1.04 -11.67 -28.59
N GLN A 101 -1.91 -11.05 -27.79
CA GLN A 101 -2.64 -9.84 -28.17
C GLN A 101 -2.71 -8.91 -26.96
N GLY A 102 -2.35 -7.65 -27.13
CA GLY A 102 -2.58 -6.62 -26.13
C GLY A 102 -2.69 -5.26 -26.77
N GLN A 103 -3.67 -4.47 -26.32
CA GLN A 103 -3.83 -3.07 -26.67
C GLN A 103 -3.79 -2.24 -25.38
N GLY A 104 -3.30 -1.01 -25.47
CA GLY A 104 -3.24 -0.07 -24.35
C GLY A 104 -1.92 -0.10 -23.58
N GLN A 105 -1.82 0.78 -22.57
CA GLN A 105 -0.58 1.07 -21.82
C GLN A 105 0.03 -0.13 -21.07
N PHE A 106 -0.75 -1.19 -20.82
CA PHE A 106 -0.31 -2.33 -20.02
C PHE A 106 0.41 -3.41 -20.84
N SER A 107 0.21 -3.47 -22.17
CA SER A 107 0.92 -4.45 -23.00
C SER A 107 2.43 -4.24 -23.01
N GLU A 108 2.88 -3.01 -22.72
CA GLU A 108 4.30 -2.66 -22.63
C GLU A 108 5.05 -3.49 -21.57
N PHE A 109 4.37 -3.88 -20.48
CA PHE A 109 4.99 -4.67 -19.40
C PHE A 109 5.16 -6.16 -19.74
N PHE A 110 4.54 -6.63 -20.82
CA PHE A 110 4.46 -8.06 -21.16
C PHE A 110 4.99 -8.37 -22.57
N GLN A 111 5.84 -7.50 -23.12
CA GLN A 111 6.43 -7.71 -24.45
C GLN A 111 7.42 -8.87 -24.50
N GLN A 112 7.98 -9.26 -23.35
CA GLN A 112 8.88 -10.39 -23.23
C GLN A 112 8.19 -11.59 -22.58
N PRO A 113 8.66 -12.83 -22.87
CA PRO A 113 8.16 -14.03 -22.21
C PRO A 113 8.25 -13.92 -20.69
N LEU A 114 7.16 -14.24 -20.01
CA LEU A 114 7.10 -14.30 -18.55
C LEU A 114 7.29 -15.74 -18.10
N ASN A 115 7.99 -15.92 -16.98
CA ASN A 115 8.15 -17.22 -16.35
C ASN A 115 7.31 -17.27 -15.07
N VAL A 116 6.60 -18.36 -14.87
CA VAL A 116 5.83 -18.59 -13.65
C VAL A 116 6.14 -19.97 -13.09
N THR A 117 6.47 -20.03 -11.80
CA THR A 117 6.63 -21.29 -11.09
C THR A 117 5.56 -21.39 -10.01
N THR A 118 4.74 -22.43 -10.09
CA THR A 118 3.73 -22.77 -9.07
C THR A 118 4.11 -24.05 -8.36
N GLN A 119 4.14 -24.01 -7.03
CA GLN A 119 4.27 -25.20 -6.19
C GLN A 119 2.95 -25.44 -5.48
N VAL A 120 2.36 -26.61 -5.65
CA VAL A 120 1.13 -27.03 -4.97
C VAL A 120 1.48 -28.16 -4.03
N ASN A 121 1.29 -27.99 -2.73
CA ASN A 121 1.57 -29.05 -1.76
C ASN A 121 0.39 -30.02 -1.60
N TRP A 122 0.63 -31.16 -0.94
CA TRP A 122 -0.41 -32.16 -0.66
C TRP A 122 -1.57 -31.69 0.24
N LEU A 123 -1.42 -30.52 0.89
CA LEU A 123 -2.48 -29.89 1.68
C LEU A 123 -3.33 -28.92 0.85
N GLY A 124 -3.10 -28.83 -0.47
CA GLY A 124 -3.83 -27.94 -1.37
C GLY A 124 -3.48 -26.46 -1.17
N VAL A 125 -2.28 -26.15 -0.67
CA VAL A 125 -1.73 -24.78 -0.65
C VAL A 125 -0.85 -24.61 -1.88
N SER A 126 -1.14 -23.60 -2.67
CA SER A 126 -0.31 -23.20 -3.83
C SER A 126 0.50 -21.96 -3.52
N THR A 127 1.75 -21.94 -3.96
CA THR A 127 2.63 -20.77 -3.97
C THR A 127 3.08 -20.55 -5.40
N THR A 128 2.69 -19.41 -5.98
CA THR A 128 2.97 -19.05 -7.37
C THR A 128 3.90 -17.86 -7.41
N LYS A 129 4.99 -17.97 -8.16
CA LYS A 129 6.00 -16.93 -8.38
C LYS A 129 6.02 -16.55 -9.85
N LEU A 130 5.59 -15.33 -10.17
CA LEU A 130 5.68 -14.72 -11.48
C LEU A 130 6.93 -13.85 -11.55
N SER A 131 7.81 -14.15 -12.50
CA SER A 131 9.02 -13.40 -12.79
C SER A 131 8.84 -12.61 -14.06
N ILE A 132 8.90 -11.29 -13.93
CA ILE A 132 8.81 -10.34 -15.03
C ILE A 132 10.25 -9.94 -15.38
N PRO A 133 10.68 -10.07 -16.65
CA PRO A 133 12.03 -9.72 -17.04
C PRO A 133 12.26 -8.19 -16.97
N ALA A 134 13.51 -7.78 -17.17
CA ALA A 134 13.85 -6.36 -17.18
C ALA A 134 13.10 -5.63 -18.30
N ILE A 135 12.58 -4.44 -17.98
CA ILE A 135 11.86 -3.59 -18.93
C ILE A 135 12.69 -2.33 -19.12
N GLU A 136 13.01 -2.00 -20.37
CA GLU A 136 13.72 -0.79 -20.74
C GLU A 136 12.85 -0.01 -21.73
N LYS A 137 12.62 1.27 -21.41
CA LYS A 137 11.85 2.19 -22.22
C LYS A 137 12.69 3.42 -22.51
N LYS A 138 12.81 3.75 -23.80
CA LYS A 138 13.55 4.92 -24.27
C LYS A 138 12.71 5.71 -25.24
N GLU A 139 12.31 6.90 -24.81
CA GLU A 139 11.57 7.89 -25.59
C GLU A 139 12.30 9.23 -25.54
N ALA A 140 11.91 10.19 -26.38
CA ALA A 140 12.58 11.49 -26.45
C ALA A 140 12.53 12.21 -25.08
N GLY A 141 13.68 12.25 -24.39
CA GLY A 141 13.81 12.89 -23.08
C GLY A 141 13.41 12.05 -21.87
N LEU A 142 13.15 10.75 -22.06
CA LEU A 142 12.84 9.79 -20.98
C LEU A 142 13.52 8.45 -21.23
N GLU A 143 14.35 8.01 -20.28
CA GLU A 143 14.90 6.65 -20.23
C GLU A 143 14.51 6.02 -18.90
N ALA A 144 13.68 4.98 -18.93
CA ALA A 144 13.22 4.26 -17.75
C ALA A 144 13.65 2.80 -17.83
N LYS A 145 14.18 2.27 -16.73
CA LYS A 145 14.63 0.88 -16.61
C LYS A 145 14.13 0.27 -15.32
N PHE A 146 13.45 -0.86 -15.46
CA PHE A 146 13.01 -1.72 -14.37
C PHE A 146 13.87 -2.98 -14.38
N SER A 147 14.51 -3.30 -13.25
CA SER A 147 15.13 -4.61 -13.06
C SER A 147 14.07 -5.71 -13.03
N PRO A 148 14.46 -6.99 -13.24
CA PRO A 148 13.52 -8.11 -13.17
C PRO A 148 12.72 -8.08 -11.87
N MET A 149 11.40 -8.13 -12.00
CA MET A 149 10.47 -8.03 -10.87
C MET A 149 9.91 -9.39 -10.52
N GLN A 150 9.53 -9.56 -9.25
CA GLN A 150 8.90 -10.79 -8.79
C GLN A 150 7.57 -10.49 -8.12
N ILE A 151 6.56 -11.26 -8.48
CA ILE A 151 5.28 -11.29 -7.76
C ILE A 151 5.09 -12.70 -7.23
N GLU A 152 4.76 -12.80 -5.95
CA GLU A 152 4.43 -14.07 -5.30
C GLU A 152 3.00 -14.01 -4.74
N PHE A 153 2.24 -15.07 -4.99
CA PHE A 153 0.91 -15.27 -4.42
C PHE A 153 0.85 -16.61 -3.72
N GLN A 154 0.12 -16.66 -2.61
CA GLN A 154 -0.23 -17.90 -1.96
C GLN A 154 -1.74 -18.05 -1.98
N ALA A 155 -2.23 -19.21 -2.41
CA ALA A 155 -3.65 -19.52 -2.36
C ALA A 155 -3.90 -20.85 -1.62
N LYS A 156 -5.08 -20.94 -1.02
CA LYS A 156 -5.56 -22.14 -0.34
C LYS A 156 -7.01 -22.35 -0.68
N GLN A 157 -7.41 -23.61 -0.89
CA GLN A 157 -8.82 -23.92 -1.04
C GLN A 157 -9.53 -23.90 0.31
N SER A 158 -10.68 -23.24 0.37
CA SER A 158 -11.56 -23.18 1.52
C SER A 158 -13.00 -23.18 1.05
N GLN A 159 -13.83 -24.09 1.58
CA GLN A 159 -15.26 -24.20 1.26
C GLN A 159 -15.56 -24.26 -0.26
N GLY A 160 -14.74 -25.00 -1.01
CA GLY A 160 -14.94 -25.16 -2.47
C GLY A 160 -14.49 -23.97 -3.32
N GLN A 161 -13.95 -22.90 -2.73
CA GLN A 161 -13.39 -21.75 -3.45
C GLN A 161 -11.90 -21.57 -3.16
N HIS A 162 -11.14 -21.09 -4.15
CA HIS A 162 -9.74 -20.70 -3.93
C HIS A 162 -9.70 -19.31 -3.29
N LYS A 163 -9.08 -19.23 -2.12
CA LYS A 163 -8.80 -17.95 -1.45
C LYS A 163 -7.32 -17.63 -1.58
N ILE A 164 -7.02 -16.45 -2.08
CA ILE A 164 -5.67 -15.89 -2.02
C ILE A 164 -5.45 -15.44 -0.58
N VAL A 165 -4.42 -15.98 0.07
CA VAL A 165 -4.13 -15.75 1.48
C VAL A 165 -2.95 -14.81 1.69
N ASN A 166 -2.03 -14.71 0.73
CA ASN A 166 -0.91 -13.77 0.77
C ASN A 166 -0.55 -13.32 -0.64
N MET A 167 -0.07 -12.08 -0.76
CA MET A 167 0.52 -11.52 -1.97
C MET A 167 1.76 -10.72 -1.59
N SER A 168 2.81 -10.85 -2.37
CA SER A 168 3.96 -9.96 -2.30
C SER A 168 4.48 -9.57 -3.67
N PHE A 169 5.05 -8.38 -3.76
CA PHE A 169 5.67 -7.83 -4.95
C PHE A 169 7.03 -7.25 -4.59
N ASP A 170 8.04 -7.54 -5.39
CA ASP A 170 9.42 -7.08 -5.22
C ASP A 170 9.91 -6.45 -6.53
N VAL A 171 10.36 -5.20 -6.43
CA VAL A 171 11.05 -4.46 -7.50
C VAL A 171 12.45 -4.13 -6.97
N PRO A 172 13.48 -4.87 -7.41
CA PRO A 172 14.83 -4.70 -6.91
C PRO A 172 15.39 -3.30 -7.19
N GLN A 173 15.16 -2.79 -8.40
CA GLN A 173 15.65 -1.48 -8.82
C GLN A 173 14.80 -0.89 -9.95
N LEU A 174 14.52 0.40 -9.85
CA LEU A 174 13.96 1.26 -10.89
C LEU A 174 14.87 2.47 -11.07
N THR A 175 15.24 2.77 -12.31
CA THR A 175 15.95 4.01 -12.67
C THR A 175 15.18 4.77 -13.73
N VAL A 176 15.07 6.09 -13.56
CA VAL A 176 14.44 7.00 -14.52
C VAL A 176 15.38 8.17 -14.74
N LEU A 177 15.76 8.39 -16.00
CA LEU A 177 16.46 9.58 -16.46
C LEU A 177 15.47 10.42 -17.27
N ASP A 178 15.21 11.64 -16.82
CA ASP A 178 14.32 12.59 -17.47
C ASP A 178 14.98 13.98 -17.56
N GLN A 179 14.28 14.96 -18.15
CA GLN A 179 14.74 16.34 -18.26
C GLN A 179 15.04 17.02 -16.91
N PHE A 180 14.45 16.52 -15.83
CA PHE A 180 14.61 17.05 -14.49
C PHE A 180 15.77 16.37 -13.74
N GLY A 181 16.31 15.24 -14.22
CA GLY A 181 17.41 14.52 -13.56
C GLY A 181 17.28 13.00 -13.54
N HIS A 182 18.07 12.38 -12.65
CA HIS A 182 18.13 10.94 -12.46
C HIS A 182 17.46 10.53 -11.14
N LEU A 183 16.41 9.71 -11.23
CA LEU A 183 15.76 9.04 -10.10
C LEU A 183 16.19 7.58 -10.06
N GLN A 184 16.57 7.12 -8.87
CA GLN A 184 16.81 5.71 -8.58
C GLN A 184 15.98 5.30 -7.36
N VAL A 185 15.31 4.15 -7.46
CA VAL A 185 14.57 3.51 -6.38
C VAL A 185 15.08 2.09 -6.24
N ASN A 186 15.52 1.70 -5.05
CA ASN A 186 16.09 0.39 -4.74
C ASN A 186 15.22 -0.33 -3.68
N GLY A 187 15.03 -1.63 -3.87
CA GLY A 187 14.40 -2.53 -2.89
C GLY A 187 12.98 -2.14 -2.54
N MET A 188 12.13 -1.89 -3.54
CA MET A 188 10.71 -1.65 -3.31
C MET A 188 10.00 -2.99 -3.07
N GLN A 189 9.33 -3.11 -1.93
CA GLN A 189 8.62 -4.32 -1.54
C GLN A 189 7.22 -4.01 -1.08
N PHE A 190 6.28 -4.86 -1.46
CA PHE A 190 4.90 -4.84 -1.00
C PHE A 190 4.51 -6.23 -0.52
N LYS A 191 3.78 -6.32 0.60
CA LYS A 191 3.25 -7.55 1.17
C LYS A 191 1.87 -7.30 1.73
N THR A 192 0.92 -8.19 1.48
CA THR A 192 -0.43 -8.10 2.05
C THR A 192 -1.04 -9.49 2.20
N ASN A 193 -1.92 -9.65 3.18
CA ASN A 193 -2.88 -10.75 3.25
C ASN A 193 -4.33 -10.25 3.25
N GLN A 194 -4.53 -8.95 3.06
CA GLN A 194 -5.82 -8.29 3.15
C GLN A 194 -6.37 -7.88 1.78
N ALA A 195 -7.69 -7.93 1.65
CA ALA A 195 -8.44 -7.47 0.48
C ALA A 195 -8.05 -8.20 -0.82
N LEU A 196 -7.59 -9.44 -0.69
CA LEU A 196 -7.20 -10.31 -1.80
C LEU A 196 -8.37 -11.10 -2.37
N ASN A 197 -9.44 -11.28 -1.59
CA ASN A 197 -10.66 -11.99 -1.98
C ASN A 197 -11.84 -11.02 -2.08
N VAL A 198 -12.75 -11.26 -3.01
CA VAL A 198 -13.86 -10.35 -3.37
C VAL A 198 -15.03 -10.42 -2.36
N GLN A 199 -14.78 -10.83 -1.12
CA GLN A 199 -15.85 -11.09 -0.17
C GLN A 199 -15.46 -10.62 1.22
N SER A 200 -16.17 -9.59 1.68
CA SER A 200 -16.11 -9.02 3.02
C SER A 200 -14.78 -8.37 3.43
N LEU A 201 -14.90 -7.47 4.40
CA LEU A 201 -13.79 -6.91 5.16
C LEU A 201 -13.18 -8.06 5.98
N GLU A 202 -11.90 -8.33 5.73
CA GLU A 202 -11.11 -9.35 6.41
C GLU A 202 -10.05 -8.69 7.31
N PRO A 203 -9.71 -9.30 8.46
CA PRO A 203 -8.56 -8.87 9.23
C PRO A 203 -7.28 -9.16 8.44
N GLY A 204 -6.23 -8.39 8.69
CA GLY A 204 -4.99 -8.59 7.96
C GLY A 204 -4.08 -7.38 8.02
N TYR A 205 -3.13 -7.34 7.12
CA TYR A 205 -2.19 -6.25 7.01
C TYR A 205 -1.84 -5.94 5.55
N PHE A 206 -1.40 -4.70 5.37
CA PHE A 206 -0.65 -4.20 4.23
C PHE A 206 0.73 -3.77 4.74
N GLN A 207 1.78 -4.02 3.95
CA GLN A 207 3.12 -3.54 4.21
C GLN A 207 3.75 -3.10 2.89
N PHE A 208 4.34 -1.91 2.89
CA PHE A 208 5.11 -1.36 1.78
C PHE A 208 6.42 -0.79 2.30
N SER A 209 7.52 -1.04 1.60
CA SER A 209 8.84 -0.51 1.96
C SER A 209 9.66 -0.17 0.73
N ILE A 210 10.54 0.81 0.89
CA ILE A 210 11.56 1.18 -0.09
C ILE A 210 12.87 1.28 0.69
N ALA A 211 13.87 0.50 0.30
CA ALA A 211 15.18 0.52 0.96
C ALA A 211 15.89 1.85 0.73
N GLU A 212 15.90 2.34 -0.51
CA GLU A 212 16.49 3.63 -0.84
C GLU A 212 15.81 4.27 -2.04
N MET A 213 15.64 5.59 -1.98
CA MET A 213 15.28 6.41 -3.13
C MET A 213 16.25 7.57 -3.21
N GLN A 214 16.79 7.84 -4.40
CA GLN A 214 17.69 8.94 -4.65
C GLN A 214 17.26 9.70 -5.89
N ARG A 215 17.26 11.04 -5.80
CA ARG A 215 17.04 11.94 -6.92
C ARG A 215 18.25 12.85 -7.08
N GLN A 216 18.74 12.96 -8.31
CA GLN A 216 19.83 13.86 -8.68
C GLN A 216 19.38 14.76 -9.82
N ASP A 217 19.08 16.02 -9.49
CA ASP A 217 18.67 17.04 -10.43
C ASP A 217 19.88 17.87 -10.92
N PRO A 218 19.90 18.33 -12.18
CA PRO A 218 21.00 19.12 -12.74
C PRO A 218 21.27 20.42 -11.97
N LYS A 219 20.22 21.06 -11.44
CA LYS A 219 20.32 22.29 -10.65
C LYS A 219 20.46 22.04 -9.16
N ALA A 220 20.56 20.79 -8.72
CA ALA A 220 20.71 20.37 -7.33
C ALA A 220 19.58 20.78 -6.35
N VAL A 221 18.59 21.60 -6.74
CA VAL A 221 17.53 22.11 -5.86
C VAL A 221 16.53 21.02 -5.45
N GLY A 222 16.20 20.08 -6.34
CA GLY A 222 15.30 18.95 -6.04
C GLY A 222 16.04 17.63 -5.74
N SER A 223 17.37 17.65 -5.68
CA SER A 223 18.15 16.45 -5.35
C SER A 223 17.98 16.09 -3.89
N GLY A 224 17.90 14.79 -3.62
CA GLY A 224 17.71 14.27 -2.28
C GLY A 224 17.82 12.75 -2.22
N LYS A 225 17.73 12.23 -0.99
CA LYS A 225 17.71 10.81 -0.71
C LYS A 225 16.74 10.49 0.41
N MET A 226 16.13 9.32 0.34
CA MET A 226 15.32 8.71 1.37
C MET A 226 15.84 7.30 1.62
N LYS A 227 15.98 6.90 2.88
CA LYS A 227 16.41 5.56 3.28
C LYS A 227 15.42 4.90 4.23
N ASP A 228 15.27 3.60 4.06
CA ASP A 228 14.46 2.70 4.88
C ASP A 228 13.06 3.25 5.15
N PHE A 229 12.37 3.57 4.05
CA PHE A 229 10.94 3.85 4.12
C PHE A 229 10.20 2.55 4.43
N SER A 230 9.31 2.58 5.41
CA SER A 230 8.36 1.50 5.66
C SER A 230 7.00 2.03 6.12
N TRP A 231 5.95 1.47 5.55
CA TRP A 231 4.58 1.72 5.92
C TRP A 231 3.89 0.37 6.15
N ARG A 232 3.32 0.18 7.34
CA ARG A 232 2.53 -0.99 7.69
C ARG A 232 1.17 -0.55 8.17
N MET A 233 0.12 -1.18 7.67
CA MET A 233 -1.25 -0.99 8.13
C MET A 233 -1.82 -2.33 8.55
N ASP A 234 -2.30 -2.46 9.78
CA ASP A 234 -2.94 -3.66 10.33
C ASP A 234 -4.42 -3.36 10.56
N THR A 235 -5.30 -4.27 10.14
CA THR A 235 -6.75 -4.20 10.36
C THR A 235 -7.19 -5.33 11.28
N GLN A 236 -7.91 -4.98 12.34
CA GLN A 236 -8.47 -5.91 13.31
C GLN A 236 -9.98 -5.81 13.30
N LEU A 237 -10.65 -6.96 13.27
CA LEU A 237 -12.10 -7.04 13.29
C LEU A 237 -12.59 -7.52 14.64
N HIS A 238 -13.56 -6.80 15.18
CA HIS A 238 -14.34 -7.20 16.34
C HIS A 238 -15.77 -7.56 15.87
N GLU A 239 -16.63 -7.93 16.83
CA GLU A 239 -18.02 -8.29 16.52
C GLU A 239 -18.76 -7.15 15.80
N ARG A 240 -18.62 -5.91 16.29
CA ARG A 240 -19.33 -4.73 15.77
C ARG A 240 -18.42 -3.62 15.26
N THR A 241 -17.13 -3.68 15.55
CA THR A 241 -16.19 -2.61 15.24
C THR A 241 -14.97 -3.10 14.46
N VAL A 242 -14.26 -2.14 13.88
CA VAL A 242 -13.01 -2.31 13.12
C VAL A 242 -11.99 -1.34 13.68
N ASP A 243 -10.79 -1.84 13.91
CA ASP A 243 -9.64 -1.04 14.30
C ASP A 243 -8.59 -1.11 13.19
N ILE A 244 -8.01 0.04 12.85
CA ILE A 244 -6.98 0.20 11.82
C ILE A 244 -5.77 0.84 12.47
N GLN A 245 -4.65 0.13 12.49
CA GLN A 245 -3.37 0.61 13.02
C GLN A 245 -2.44 0.87 11.86
N SER A 246 -1.76 2.01 11.84
CA SER A 246 -0.85 2.41 10.76
C SER A 246 0.46 2.85 11.37
N LYS A 247 1.56 2.36 10.80
CA LYS A 247 2.92 2.69 11.23
C LYS A 247 3.72 3.10 10.01
N PHE A 248 4.17 4.34 10.03
CA PHE A 248 5.00 4.95 9.01
C PHE A 248 6.39 5.23 9.59
N LYS A 249 7.44 4.87 8.86
CA LYS A 249 8.82 5.16 9.23
C LYS A 249 9.67 5.55 8.03
N ILE A 250 10.60 6.47 8.26
CA ILE A 250 11.72 6.78 7.36
C ILE A 250 12.97 6.94 8.23
N ALA A 251 14.02 6.16 7.98
CA ALA A 251 15.25 6.25 8.77
C ALA A 251 16.04 7.52 8.47
N GLU A 252 16.13 7.91 7.18
CA GLU A 252 16.79 9.13 6.75
C GLU A 252 16.03 9.77 5.59
N LEU A 253 15.78 11.07 5.67
CA LEU A 253 15.30 11.89 4.56
C LEU A 253 16.18 13.13 4.44
N GLY A 254 16.95 13.20 3.37
CA GLY A 254 17.84 14.31 3.06
C GLY A 254 17.41 15.01 1.77
N LEU A 255 17.37 16.33 1.82
CA LEU A 255 17.27 17.18 0.64
C LEU A 255 18.51 18.05 0.58
N ASN A 256 18.92 18.46 -0.63
CA ASN A 256 20.03 19.39 -0.77
C ASN A 256 19.73 20.70 -0.04
N ASN A 257 20.74 21.22 0.68
CA ASN A 257 20.66 22.45 1.48
C ASN A 257 19.58 22.44 2.58
N VAL A 258 19.12 21.26 3.01
CA VAL A 258 18.21 21.10 4.15
C VAL A 258 18.82 20.10 5.13
N PRO A 259 18.81 20.37 6.44
CA PRO A 259 19.23 19.40 7.44
C PRO A 259 18.48 18.08 7.28
N ALA A 260 19.22 16.97 7.26
CA ALA A 260 18.62 15.65 7.13
C ALA A 260 17.70 15.36 8.33
N MET A 261 16.52 14.87 8.01
CA MET A 261 15.56 14.31 8.95
C MET A 261 15.94 12.85 9.21
N GLN A 262 15.99 12.45 10.48
CA GLN A 262 16.35 11.10 10.89
C GLN A 262 15.27 10.49 11.77
N ASP A 263 15.14 9.16 11.74
CA ASP A 263 14.24 8.38 12.59
C ASP A 263 12.79 8.91 12.61
N LEU A 264 12.29 9.39 11.47
CA LEU A 264 10.90 9.81 11.33
C LEU A 264 10.02 8.58 11.57
N GLN A 265 9.16 8.65 12.58
CA GLN A 265 8.17 7.64 12.88
C GLN A 265 6.84 8.32 13.18
N VAL A 266 5.80 7.91 12.47
CA VAL A 266 4.42 8.33 12.72
C VAL A 266 3.57 7.07 12.87
N ASN A 267 2.94 6.90 14.02
CA ASN A 267 2.00 5.81 14.27
C ASN A 267 0.60 6.43 14.35
N TRP A 268 -0.38 5.83 13.72
CA TRP A 268 -1.75 6.32 13.67
C TRP A 268 -2.72 5.15 13.80
N ASP A 269 -3.54 5.16 14.84
CA ASP A 269 -4.54 4.16 15.13
C ASP A 269 -5.92 4.81 15.05
N VAL A 270 -6.82 4.22 14.27
CA VAL A 270 -8.25 4.53 14.30
C VAL A 270 -8.96 3.34 14.91
N LYS A 271 -9.78 3.59 15.92
CA LYS A 271 -10.46 2.55 16.70
C LYS A 271 -11.96 2.76 16.68
N SER A 272 -12.67 1.66 16.90
CA SER A 272 -14.13 1.65 17.06
C SER A 272 -14.90 2.12 15.82
N LEU A 273 -14.34 1.94 14.61
CA LEU A 273 -15.11 2.19 13.38
C LEU A 273 -16.24 1.18 13.26
N GLN A 274 -17.43 1.62 12.87
CA GLN A 274 -18.59 0.74 12.74
C GLN A 274 -18.40 -0.26 11.58
N ARG A 275 -18.39 -1.56 11.89
CA ARG A 275 -17.99 -2.62 10.95
C ARG A 275 -18.90 -2.74 9.73
N SER A 276 -20.21 -2.74 9.92
CA SER A 276 -21.18 -2.81 8.81
C SER A 276 -21.12 -1.58 7.89
N LYS A 277 -20.89 -0.36 8.41
CA LYS A 277 -20.73 0.84 7.58
C LYS A 277 -19.42 0.79 6.78
N MET A 278 -18.34 0.34 7.42
CA MET A 278 -17.06 0.12 6.74
C MET A 278 -17.19 -0.94 5.64
N GLN A 279 -17.95 -2.01 5.89
CA GLN A 279 -18.26 -3.00 4.87
C GLN A 279 -18.99 -2.37 3.68
N THR A 280 -20.09 -1.63 3.93
CA THR A 280 -20.85 -0.96 2.87
C THR A 280 -19.98 0.00 2.05
N PHE A 281 -19.12 0.78 2.71
CA PHE A 281 -18.16 1.66 2.03
C PHE A 281 -17.23 0.86 1.10
N LEU A 282 -16.64 -0.23 1.59
CA LEU A 282 -15.77 -1.07 0.78
C LEU A 282 -16.52 -1.76 -0.36
N ASP A 283 -17.76 -2.20 -0.15
CA ASP A 283 -18.58 -2.82 -1.19
C ASP A 283 -18.86 -1.84 -2.34
N ILE A 284 -19.14 -0.57 -2.05
CA ILE A 284 -19.33 0.49 -3.05
C ILE A 284 -18.03 0.72 -3.84
N VAL A 285 -16.90 0.87 -3.16
CA VAL A 285 -15.59 1.06 -3.82
C VAL A 285 -15.22 -0.16 -4.68
N GLN A 286 -15.60 -1.37 -4.27
CA GLN A 286 -15.41 -2.58 -5.06
C GLN A 286 -16.32 -2.65 -6.28
N LYS A 287 -17.59 -2.22 -6.15
CA LYS A 287 -18.56 -2.19 -7.25
C LYS A 287 -18.04 -1.40 -8.45
N GLN A 288 -17.38 -0.26 -8.23
CA GLN A 288 -16.78 0.52 -9.34
C GLN A 288 -15.65 -0.21 -10.07
N ASN A 289 -14.86 -1.03 -9.38
CA ASN A 289 -13.82 -1.82 -10.06
C ASN A 289 -14.40 -2.87 -11.01
N ASN A 290 -15.69 -3.20 -10.88
CA ASN A 290 -16.36 -4.26 -11.63
C ASN A 290 -17.50 -3.74 -12.54
N SER A 291 -17.76 -2.43 -12.58
CA SER A 291 -18.90 -1.87 -13.33
C SER A 291 -18.64 -0.46 -13.86
N CYS A 292 -19.24 -0.14 -15.00
CA CYS A 292 -19.17 1.18 -15.64
C CYS A 292 -20.29 2.06 -15.14
N LEU A 293 -20.20 2.41 -13.87
CA LEU A 293 -21.09 3.40 -13.29
C LEU A 293 -20.63 4.79 -13.73
N GLU A 294 -21.59 5.65 -14.09
CA GLU A 294 -21.35 7.08 -14.29
C GLU A 294 -20.63 7.67 -13.07
N ALA A 295 -19.57 8.43 -13.31
CA ALA A 295 -18.66 8.93 -12.26
C ALA A 295 -19.40 9.73 -11.18
N GLU A 296 -20.41 10.51 -11.57
CA GLU A 296 -21.22 11.33 -10.66
C GLU A 296 -22.07 10.49 -9.70
N ASN A 297 -22.61 9.35 -10.16
CA ASN A 297 -23.41 8.45 -9.32
C ASN A 297 -22.52 7.75 -8.30
N PHE A 298 -21.32 7.32 -8.72
CA PHE A 298 -20.35 6.70 -7.83
C PHE A 298 -19.86 7.67 -6.75
N GLU A 299 -19.54 8.91 -7.12
CA GLU A 299 -19.08 9.92 -6.17
C GLU A 299 -20.12 10.15 -5.06
N LYS A 300 -21.40 10.27 -5.43
CA LYS A 300 -22.50 10.42 -4.46
C LYS A 300 -22.62 9.20 -3.54
N GLU A 301 -22.56 7.98 -4.07
CA GLU A 301 -22.61 6.74 -3.26
C GLU A 301 -21.44 6.66 -2.27
N VAL A 302 -20.22 6.97 -2.72
CA VAL A 302 -19.02 6.99 -1.86
C VAL A 302 -19.11 8.05 -0.78
N GLN A 303 -19.53 9.26 -1.13
CA GLN A 303 -19.70 10.35 -0.15
C GLN A 303 -20.72 9.96 0.93
N GLN A 304 -21.87 9.40 0.54
CA GLN A 304 -22.89 8.96 1.50
C GLN A 304 -22.40 7.83 2.40
N ALA A 305 -21.66 6.86 1.85
CA ALA A 305 -21.10 5.76 2.64
C ALA A 305 -20.01 6.25 3.61
N LEU A 306 -19.16 7.19 3.18
CA LEU A 306 -18.15 7.80 4.04
C LEU A 306 -18.82 8.61 5.17
N LEU A 307 -19.84 9.41 4.86
CA LEU A 307 -20.61 10.14 5.87
C LEU A 307 -21.24 9.17 6.88
N ALA A 308 -21.77 8.04 6.42
CA ALA A 308 -22.35 7.03 7.30
C ALA A 308 -21.31 6.40 8.24
N VAL A 309 -20.06 6.23 7.82
CA VAL A 309 -18.97 5.79 8.71
C VAL A 309 -18.65 6.87 9.74
N ILE A 310 -18.47 8.12 9.30
CA ILE A 310 -18.06 9.23 10.18
C ILE A 310 -19.15 9.56 11.22
N ASN A 311 -20.42 9.52 10.82
CA ASN A 311 -21.56 9.83 11.68
C ASN A 311 -21.73 8.87 12.87
N GLU A 312 -21.16 7.65 12.81
CA GLU A 312 -21.15 6.73 13.96
C GLU A 312 -20.14 7.15 15.04
N GLY A 313 -19.23 8.07 14.72
CA GLY A 313 -18.11 8.44 15.56
C GLY A 313 -17.00 7.39 15.56
N PHE A 314 -15.81 7.81 15.98
CA PHE A 314 -14.64 6.95 16.10
C PHE A 314 -13.60 7.56 17.03
N GLN A 315 -12.65 6.75 17.47
CA GLN A 315 -11.50 7.20 18.25
C GLN A 315 -10.26 7.17 17.38
N PHE A 316 -9.32 8.08 17.63
CA PHE A 316 -8.02 8.07 16.96
C PHE A 316 -6.90 8.37 17.95
N GLU A 317 -5.76 7.72 17.73
CA GLU A 317 -4.55 7.90 18.54
C GLU A 317 -3.35 7.95 17.60
N SER A 318 -2.44 8.86 17.86
CA SER A 318 -1.14 8.91 17.22
C SER A 318 -0.11 9.09 18.31
N LYS A 319 0.51 7.99 18.73
CA LYS A 319 1.43 7.96 19.88
C LYS A 319 2.81 7.51 19.46
N LYS A 320 3.83 7.90 20.24
CA LYS A 320 5.24 7.57 19.99
C LYS A 320 5.68 8.08 18.61
N ASN A 321 5.15 9.23 18.17
CA ASN A 321 5.65 9.86 16.96
C ASN A 321 6.93 10.59 17.31
N GLN A 322 7.90 10.51 16.41
CA GLN A 322 9.18 11.16 16.59
C GLN A 322 9.81 11.53 15.26
N LEU A 323 10.67 12.54 15.33
CA LEU A 323 11.55 12.94 14.25
C LEU A 323 12.81 13.54 14.89
N LYS A 324 13.98 13.22 14.34
CA LYS A 324 15.24 13.90 14.67
C LYS A 324 15.61 14.87 13.56
N LEU A 325 16.11 16.02 13.95
CA LEU A 325 16.60 17.06 13.05
C LEU A 325 17.96 17.55 13.57
N GLY A 326 19.03 17.26 12.84
CA GLY A 326 20.39 17.46 13.36
C GLY A 326 20.61 16.64 14.65
N THR A 327 21.03 17.31 15.73
CA THR A 327 21.15 16.69 17.07
C THR A 327 19.86 16.85 17.91
N GLY A 328 18.84 17.50 17.36
CA GLY A 328 17.56 17.72 18.02
C GLY A 328 16.57 16.57 17.84
N SER A 329 15.59 16.48 18.74
CA SER A 329 14.48 15.53 18.67
C SER A 329 13.16 16.25 18.88
N ILE A 330 12.16 15.85 18.11
CA ILE A 330 10.75 16.20 18.24
C ILE A 330 9.99 14.93 18.57
N ARG A 331 9.07 15.00 19.52
CA ARG A 331 8.08 13.97 19.82
C ARG A 331 6.71 14.61 19.80
N ALA A 332 5.73 13.88 19.29
CA ALA A 332 4.35 14.35 19.26
C ALA A 332 3.41 13.18 19.55
N ASP A 333 2.45 13.40 20.43
CA ASP A 333 1.37 12.49 20.70
C ASP A 333 0.04 13.23 20.47
N LEU A 334 -0.92 12.53 19.90
CA LEU A 334 -2.27 13.02 19.66
C LEU A 334 -3.24 11.92 20.08
N VAL A 335 -4.27 12.27 20.83
CA VAL A 335 -5.38 11.37 21.14
C VAL A 335 -6.66 12.16 20.94
N GLY A 336 -7.66 11.54 20.34
CA GLY A 336 -8.93 12.19 20.18
C GLY A 336 -10.04 11.23 19.79
N LYS A 337 -11.21 11.82 19.60
CA LYS A 337 -12.39 11.14 19.10
C LYS A 337 -13.23 12.11 18.30
N VAL A 338 -13.94 11.56 17.34
CA VAL A 338 -15.03 12.22 16.65
C VAL A 338 -16.32 11.66 17.25
N MET A 339 -17.13 12.56 17.81
CA MET A 339 -18.42 12.22 18.37
C MET A 339 -19.43 11.88 17.26
N PRO A 340 -20.41 10.99 17.52
CA PRO A 340 -21.45 10.67 16.56
C PRO A 340 -22.20 11.93 16.08
N GLY A 341 -22.58 11.93 14.81
CA GLY A 341 -23.28 13.02 14.13
C GLY A 341 -24.42 12.51 13.25
N HIS A 342 -25.11 13.42 12.58
CA HIS A 342 -26.22 13.09 11.68
C HIS A 342 -26.14 13.89 10.38
N GLN A 343 -24.93 14.07 9.87
CA GLN A 343 -24.67 14.93 8.71
C GLN A 343 -25.04 14.20 7.43
N THR A 344 -25.89 14.82 6.62
CA THR A 344 -26.37 14.27 5.35
C THR A 344 -25.52 14.71 4.15
N THR A 345 -24.65 15.72 4.33
CA THR A 345 -23.76 16.25 3.30
C THR A 345 -22.34 16.44 3.82
N VAL A 346 -21.36 16.42 2.91
CA VAL A 346 -19.94 16.70 3.23
C VAL A 346 -19.76 18.13 3.75
N GLU A 347 -20.48 19.09 3.17
CA GLU A 347 -20.45 20.48 3.64
C GLU A 347 -21.01 20.63 5.06
N GLY A 348 -22.13 19.95 5.37
CA GLY A 348 -22.70 19.92 6.71
C GLY A 348 -21.73 19.30 7.72
N LEU A 349 -21.07 18.20 7.33
CA LEU A 349 -19.99 17.60 8.13
C LEU A 349 -18.85 18.58 8.36
N ALA A 350 -18.33 19.24 7.33
CA ALA A 350 -17.22 20.18 7.46
C ALA A 350 -17.54 21.33 8.44
N LYS A 351 -18.77 21.87 8.40
CA LYS A 351 -19.23 22.92 9.32
C LYS A 351 -19.33 22.42 10.76
N MET A 352 -19.77 21.18 10.95
CA MET A 352 -20.02 20.61 12.28
C MET A 352 -18.82 19.89 12.87
N PHE A 353 -17.84 19.47 12.06
CA PHE A 353 -16.68 18.70 12.49
C PHE A 353 -15.91 19.34 13.66
N PRO A 354 -15.66 20.67 13.69
CA PRO A 354 -15.08 21.35 14.84
C PRO A 354 -15.82 21.10 16.17
N SER A 355 -17.16 20.97 16.13
CA SER A 355 -17.99 20.70 17.32
C SER A 355 -18.06 19.22 17.69
N LEU A 356 -17.75 18.32 16.75
CA LEU A 356 -17.75 16.87 16.99
C LEU A 356 -16.39 16.36 17.47
N LEU A 357 -15.34 17.16 17.31
CA LEU A 357 -13.97 16.77 17.58
C LEU A 357 -13.58 17.08 19.02
N GLU A 358 -13.10 16.06 19.73
CA GLU A 358 -12.37 16.21 20.98
C GLU A 358 -10.95 15.68 20.75
N MET A 359 -9.92 16.47 21.03
CA MET A 359 -8.54 16.01 20.91
C MET A 359 -7.61 16.65 21.93
N GLN A 360 -6.60 15.89 22.33
CA GLN A 360 -5.45 16.32 23.10
C GLN A 360 -4.20 16.10 22.25
N THR A 361 -3.37 17.13 22.15
CA THR A 361 -2.07 17.09 21.49
C THR A 361 -0.99 17.42 22.48
N ASP A 362 0.05 16.60 22.55
CA ASP A 362 1.24 16.80 23.36
C ASP A 362 2.45 16.79 22.44
N VAL A 363 3.22 17.88 22.40
CA VAL A 363 4.43 18.00 21.58
C VAL A 363 5.60 18.33 22.49
N SER A 364 6.71 17.60 22.36
CA SER A 364 7.97 17.98 22.98
C SER A 364 9.08 18.11 21.96
N PHE A 365 9.94 19.11 22.15
CA PHE A 365 11.11 19.34 21.30
C PHE A 365 12.23 19.97 22.11
N ASN A 366 13.47 19.75 21.72
CA ASN A 366 14.61 20.39 22.38
C ASN A 366 15.09 21.65 21.66
N LYS A 367 15.85 22.49 22.37
CA LYS A 367 16.47 23.72 21.85
C LYS A 367 17.23 23.52 20.53
N GLN A 368 17.88 22.37 20.35
CA GLN A 368 18.66 22.07 19.15
C GLN A 368 17.79 22.01 17.89
N VAL A 369 16.53 21.55 18.00
CA VAL A 369 15.58 21.59 16.87
C VAL A 369 15.39 23.02 16.38
N VAL A 370 15.09 23.95 17.29
CA VAL A 370 14.87 25.36 16.95
C VAL A 370 16.13 25.96 16.35
N LYS A 371 17.30 25.68 16.95
CA LYS A 371 18.60 26.10 16.42
C LYS A 371 18.82 25.61 14.99
N THR A 372 18.57 24.33 14.71
CA THR A 372 18.77 23.74 13.38
C THR A 372 17.83 24.36 12.34
N ILE A 373 16.55 24.54 12.67
CA ILE A 373 15.57 25.17 11.76
C ILE A 373 15.96 26.62 11.47
N MET A 374 16.23 27.40 12.52
CA MET A 374 16.55 28.83 12.38
C MET A 374 17.87 29.06 11.66
N ASN A 375 18.92 28.28 11.97
CA ASN A 375 20.18 28.37 11.25
C ASN A 375 20.03 27.98 9.79
N ASN A 376 19.21 26.98 9.46
CA ASN A 376 18.96 26.66 8.06
C ASN A 376 18.31 27.84 7.30
N TYR A 377 17.28 28.45 7.90
CA TYR A 377 16.61 29.62 7.34
C TYR A 377 17.55 30.83 7.20
N MET A 378 18.36 31.10 8.22
CA MET A 378 19.28 32.24 8.23
C MET A 378 20.49 32.04 7.31
N ASN A 379 21.00 30.82 7.19
CA ASN A 379 22.10 30.49 6.28
C ASN A 379 21.71 30.73 4.82
N ALA A 380 20.43 30.52 4.46
CA ALA A 380 19.91 30.89 3.14
C ALA A 380 20.03 32.40 2.85
N ALA A 381 20.09 33.23 3.90
CA ALA A 381 20.32 34.68 3.82
C ALA A 381 21.78 35.09 4.17
N GLY A 382 22.71 34.13 4.28
CA GLY A 382 24.11 34.38 4.64
C GLY A 382 24.33 34.83 6.09
N LYS A 383 23.37 34.56 6.98
CA LYS A 383 23.42 34.92 8.40
C LYS A 383 23.45 33.66 9.26
N SER A 384 23.96 33.78 10.49
CA SER A 384 23.87 32.73 11.51
C SER A 384 23.21 33.29 12.75
N MET A 385 22.52 32.44 13.52
CA MET A 385 21.90 32.83 14.78
C MET A 385 22.86 32.56 15.93
N SER A 386 23.06 33.56 16.78
CA SER A 386 23.80 33.41 18.03
C SER A 386 22.97 32.65 19.09
N ASP A 387 23.65 32.01 20.04
CA ASP A 387 22.96 31.34 21.14
C ASP A 387 22.17 32.32 22.04
N GLN A 388 22.57 33.59 22.10
CA GLN A 388 21.85 34.65 22.81
C GLN A 388 20.52 35.01 22.14
N GLU A 389 20.51 35.19 20.81
CA GLU A 389 19.28 35.44 20.05
C GLU A 389 18.32 34.27 20.13
N LEU A 390 18.83 33.04 20.08
CA LEU A 390 18.04 31.83 20.26
C LEU A 390 17.37 31.80 21.65
N GLU A 391 18.11 32.13 22.72
CA GLU A 391 17.54 32.20 24.07
C GLU A 391 16.46 33.29 24.22
N GLN A 392 16.62 34.43 23.55
CA GLN A 392 15.59 35.48 23.54
C GLN A 392 14.29 35.00 22.89
N ILE A 393 14.38 34.29 21.76
CA ILE A 393 13.21 33.73 21.06
C ILE A 393 12.51 32.69 21.95
N LEU A 394 13.27 31.76 22.53
CA LEU A 394 12.72 30.70 23.37
C LEU A 394 12.07 31.26 24.64
N SER A 395 12.68 32.29 25.25
CA SER A 395 12.11 32.98 26.42
C SER A 395 10.81 33.72 26.08
N ALA A 396 10.74 34.34 24.90
CA ALA A 396 9.51 35.00 24.43
C ALA A 396 8.36 34.00 24.18
N MET A 397 8.67 32.80 23.67
CA MET A 397 7.68 31.75 23.51
C MET A 397 7.14 31.26 24.87
N GLN A 398 8.02 31.14 25.87
CA GLN A 398 7.65 30.78 27.23
C GLN A 398 6.80 31.87 27.90
N SER A 399 7.15 33.16 27.75
CA SER A 399 6.40 34.26 28.37
C SER A 399 4.97 34.39 27.86
N ASN A 400 4.70 33.93 26.63
CA ASN A 400 3.36 33.91 26.05
C ASN A 400 2.50 32.75 26.58
N GLN A 401 3.00 31.97 27.55
CA GLN A 401 2.33 30.81 28.15
C GLN A 401 1.91 29.73 27.15
N GLN A 402 2.54 29.71 25.97
CA GLN A 402 2.23 28.73 24.93
C GLN A 402 3.04 27.45 25.11
N ILE A 403 4.22 27.52 25.73
CA ILE A 403 5.10 26.37 25.94
C ILE A 403 5.65 26.37 27.36
N GLN A 404 5.82 25.17 27.91
CA GLN A 404 6.55 24.92 29.15
C GLN A 404 7.99 24.58 28.80
N ARG A 405 8.94 25.04 29.62
CA ARG A 405 10.38 24.80 29.43
C ARG A 405 10.94 24.06 30.64
N ASP A 406 11.65 22.98 30.40
CA ASP A 406 12.42 22.21 31.38
C ASP A 406 13.86 22.05 30.86
N GLY A 407 14.75 22.96 31.30
CA GLY A 407 16.11 23.08 30.75
C GLY A 407 16.11 23.37 29.25
N ASP A 408 16.59 22.40 28.46
CA ASP A 408 16.64 22.46 27.00
C ASP A 408 15.43 21.83 26.31
N GLU A 409 14.50 21.22 27.05
CA GLU A 409 13.27 20.63 26.51
C GLU A 409 12.09 21.59 26.65
N PHE A 410 11.28 21.66 25.59
CA PHE A 410 10.06 22.45 25.51
C PHE A 410 8.88 21.51 25.32
N LYS A 411 7.79 21.77 26.03
CA LYS A 411 6.57 20.98 26.00
C LYS A 411 5.37 21.88 25.71
N LEU A 412 4.56 21.47 24.74
CA LEU A 412 3.31 22.10 24.35
C LEU A 412 2.20 21.06 24.52
N SER A 413 1.20 21.39 25.32
CA SER A 413 0.03 20.54 25.52
C SER A 413 -1.23 21.36 25.21
N MET A 414 -2.06 20.87 24.29
CA MET A 414 -3.27 21.54 23.84
C MET A 414 -4.46 20.58 23.92
N HIS A 415 -5.53 21.03 24.55
CA HIS A 415 -6.85 20.40 24.51
C HIS A 415 -7.74 21.18 23.56
N TYR A 416 -8.44 20.45 22.70
CA TYR A 416 -9.47 20.97 21.82
C TYR A 416 -10.78 20.24 22.08
N GLN A 417 -11.83 20.98 22.39
CA GLN A 417 -13.14 20.42 22.67
C GLN A 417 -14.22 21.41 22.21
N TYR A 418 -15.19 20.94 21.45
CA TYR A 418 -16.38 21.72 21.04
C TYR A 418 -16.06 23.08 20.39
N GLY A 419 -15.03 23.15 19.55
CA GLY A 419 -14.63 24.42 18.91
C GLY A 419 -13.62 25.25 19.71
N GLU A 420 -13.38 24.95 20.99
CA GLU A 420 -12.49 25.71 21.86
C GLU A 420 -11.11 25.08 21.99
N LYS A 421 -10.07 25.92 22.06
CA LYS A 421 -8.68 25.52 22.32
C LYS A 421 -8.28 25.96 23.72
N LYS A 422 -7.72 25.06 24.52
CA LYS A 422 -7.15 25.33 25.83
C LYS A 422 -5.72 24.79 25.89
N PHE A 423 -4.76 25.66 26.14
CA PHE A 423 -3.38 25.24 26.36
C PHE A 423 -3.24 24.82 27.83
N LEU A 424 -2.63 23.66 28.06
CA LEU A 424 -2.31 23.22 29.40
C LEU A 424 -1.01 23.89 29.84
N THR A 425 -1.15 25.03 30.49
CA THR A 425 -0.08 25.67 31.23
C THR A 425 0.04 24.96 32.58
N GLY A 426 1.25 24.61 32.99
CA GLY A 426 1.49 23.83 34.21
C GLY A 426 0.92 24.55 35.43
N GLN A 427 0.35 23.78 36.35
CA GLN A 427 0.19 24.20 37.74
C GLN A 427 1.56 24.26 38.42
#